data_AF-A0AAV7PCA4-F1
#
_entry.id   AF-A0AAV7PCA4-F1
#
_cell.length_a   1.000
_cell.length_b   1.000
_cell.length_c   1.000
_cell.angle_alpha   90.00
_cell.angle_beta   90.00
_cell.angle_gamma   90.00
#
_symmetry.space_group_name_H-M   'P 1'
#
loop_
_entity.id
_entity.type
_entity.pdbx_description
1 polymer ?
#
loop_
_entity_poly.entity_id
_entity_poly.type
_entity_poly.pdbx_seq_one_letter_code
_entity_poly.pdbx_strand_id
1 'polypeptide(L)'
;MGLKCEMQNIAEERGLEPVTVAMSYVYFEKLVLQGKLNKQNRKLCTGACVLLGAKISSDLKKHEVGQLFDVSTRRYQRIPSTE
;
A
#
# COMPACT_ATOMS: atom_id res chain seq x y z
N MET A 1 2.49 -2.86 17.93
CA MET A 1 3.35 -2.89 16.74
C MET A 1 2.69 -2.07 15.64
N GLY A 2 3.40 -1.10 15.07
CA GLY A 2 2.84 -0.20 14.06
C GLY A 2 2.83 -0.83 12.67
N LEU A 3 1.97 -0.32 11.79
CA LEU A 3 1.92 -0.66 10.35
C LEU A 3 3.30 -0.56 9.69
N LYS A 4 4.12 0.37 10.22
CA LYS A 4 5.52 0.54 9.89
C LYS A 4 6.33 -0.78 9.99
N CYS A 5 6.28 -1.42 11.15
CA CYS A 5 7.01 -2.66 11.41
C CYS A 5 6.47 -3.81 10.56
N GLU A 6 5.15 -3.84 10.32
CA GLU A 6 4.51 -4.86 9.48
C GLU A 6 5.03 -4.78 8.04
N MET A 7 5.15 -3.56 7.48
CA MET A 7 5.74 -3.35 6.14
C MET A 7 7.20 -3.81 6.05
N GLN A 8 7.97 -3.55 7.11
CA GLN A 8 9.38 -3.90 7.17
C GLN A 8 9.58 -5.41 7.28
N ASN A 9 8.80 -6.09 8.13
CA ASN A 9 8.81 -7.56 8.22
C ASN A 9 8.44 -8.22 6.89
N ILE A 10 7.38 -7.75 6.22
CA ILE A 10 6.97 -8.32 4.92
C ILE A 10 8.07 -8.09 3.87
N ALA A 11 8.74 -6.95 3.91
CA ALA A 11 9.84 -6.65 3.00
C ALA A 11 11.05 -7.55 3.24
N GLU A 12 11.43 -7.77 4.50
CA GLU A 12 12.52 -8.67 4.88
C GLU A 12 12.21 -10.12 4.52
N GLU A 13 10.99 -10.60 4.80
CA GLU A 13 10.53 -11.94 4.40
C GLU A 13 10.56 -12.16 2.88
N ARG A 14 10.44 -11.09 2.09
CA ARG A 14 10.41 -11.15 0.62
C ARG A 14 11.72 -10.72 -0.02
N GLY A 15 12.74 -10.35 0.76
CA GLY A 15 14.02 -9.87 0.25
C GLY A 15 13.90 -8.60 -0.60
N LEU A 16 12.96 -7.71 -0.27
CA LEU A 16 12.75 -6.49 -1.03
C LEU A 16 13.85 -5.46 -0.76
N GLU A 17 14.27 -4.77 -1.81
CA GLU A 17 15.24 -3.67 -1.71
C GLU A 17 14.73 -2.56 -0.77
N PRO A 18 15.61 -1.88 -0.02
CA PRO A 18 15.22 -0.79 0.88
C PRO A 18 14.42 0.33 0.19
N VAL A 19 14.74 0.60 -1.08
CA VAL A 19 14.03 1.59 -1.91
C VAL A 19 12.56 1.20 -2.13
N THR A 20 12.29 -0.09 -2.26
CA THR A 20 10.96 -0.66 -2.43
C THR A 20 10.12 -0.43 -1.18
N VAL A 21 10.71 -0.68 0.00
CA VAL A 21 10.07 -0.44 1.30
C VAL A 21 9.73 1.04 1.46
N ALA A 22 10.69 1.92 1.15
CA ALA A 22 10.48 3.36 1.20
C ALA A 22 9.34 3.82 0.28
N MET A 23 9.25 3.30 -0.95
CA MET A 23 8.14 3.60 -1.86
C MET A 23 6.80 3.14 -1.30
N SER A 24 6.73 1.91 -0.79
CA SER A 24 5.52 1.37 -0.16
C SER A 24 5.03 2.27 0.96
N TYR A 25 5.94 2.77 1.80
CA TYR A 25 5.62 3.74 2.85
C TYR A 25 5.02 5.03 2.33
N VAL A 26 5.60 5.62 1.29
CA VAL A 26 5.10 6.86 0.69
C VAL A 26 3.68 6.67 0.18
N TYR A 27 3.37 5.50 -0.40
CA TYR A 27 2.00 5.17 -0.82
C TYR A 27 1.06 4.99 0.37
N PHE A 28 1.53 4.35 1.43
CA PHE A 28 0.76 4.18 2.65
C PHE A 28 0.43 5.53 3.30
N GLU A 29 1.41 6.43 3.44
CA GLU A 29 1.18 7.79 3.96
C GLU A 29 0.22 8.58 3.08
N LYS A 30 0.26 8.43 1.76
CA LYS A 30 -0.74 9.05 0.88
C LYS A 30 -2.16 8.57 1.18
N LEU A 31 -2.37 7.30 1.52
CA LEU A 31 -3.68 6.80 1.97
C LEU A 31 -4.11 7.41 3.31
N VAL A 32 -3.16 7.56 4.24
CA VAL A 32 -3.41 8.17 5.55
C VAL A 32 -3.83 9.63 5.37
N LEU A 33 -3.08 10.39 4.58
CA LEU A 33 -3.34 11.81 4.31
C LEU A 33 -4.67 12.02 3.59
N GLN A 34 -5.09 11.09 2.73
CA GLN A 34 -6.41 11.15 2.08
C GLN A 34 -7.56 10.64 2.98
N GLY A 35 -7.29 10.20 4.21
CA GLY A 35 -8.32 9.68 5.13
C GLY A 35 -8.96 8.37 4.65
N LYS A 36 -8.29 7.63 3.75
CA LYS A 36 -8.81 6.40 3.12
C LYS A 36 -8.46 5.13 3.91
N LEU A 37 -7.71 5.26 5.00
CA LEU A 37 -7.29 4.17 5.87
C LEU A 37 -8.28 4.00 7.03
N ASN A 38 -8.78 2.78 7.21
CA ASN A 38 -9.66 2.38 8.29
C ASN A 38 -9.12 1.12 9.01
N LYS A 39 -9.66 0.78 10.18
CA LYS A 39 -9.13 -0.32 11.00
C LYS A 39 -9.12 -1.68 10.28
N GLN A 40 -10.03 -1.92 9.34
CA GLN A 40 -10.17 -3.19 8.61
C GLN A 40 -9.29 -3.24 7.35
N ASN A 41 -9.20 -2.15 6.60
CA ASN A 41 -8.44 -2.07 5.35
C ASN A 41 -6.94 -1.87 5.59
N ARG A 42 -6.51 -1.44 6.79
CA ARG A 42 -5.10 -1.10 7.05
C ARG A 42 -4.11 -2.22 6.75
N LYS A 43 -4.47 -3.47 7.01
CA LYS A 43 -3.64 -4.65 6.70
C LYS A 43 -3.59 -4.92 5.19
N LEU A 44 -4.73 -4.79 4.53
CA LEU A 44 -4.85 -4.96 3.07
C LEU A 44 -4.11 -3.85 2.31
N CYS A 45 -4.26 -2.60 2.74
CA CYS A 45 -3.53 -1.46 2.20
C CYS A 45 -2.02 -1.60 2.41
N THR A 46 -1.59 -2.12 3.57
CA THR A 46 -0.17 -2.42 3.83
C THR A 46 0.37 -3.43 2.82
N GLY A 47 -0.30 -4.57 2.65
CA GLY A 47 0.08 -5.58 1.66
C GLY A 47 0.05 -5.04 0.23
N ALA A 48 -0.98 -4.28 -0.14
CA ALA A 48 -1.08 -3.66 -1.47
C ALA A 48 0.03 -2.64 -1.72
N CYS A 49 0.40 -1.81 -0.74
CA CYS A 49 1.49 -0.84 -0.86
C CYS A 49 2.85 -1.53 -0.99
N VAL A 50 3.08 -2.63 -0.25
CA VAL A 50 4.30 -3.45 -0.37
C VAL A 50 4.37 -4.12 -1.75
N LEU A 51 3.26 -4.74 -2.19
CA LEU A 51 3.16 -5.36 -3.51
C LEU A 51 3.37 -4.34 -4.64
N LEU A 52 2.80 -3.14 -4.51
CA LEU A 52 2.98 -2.05 -5.45
C LEU A 52 4.43 -1.59 -5.49
N GLY A 53 5.06 -1.36 -4.33
CA GLY A 53 6.48 -1.03 -4.26
C GLY A 53 7.32 -2.06 -5.00
N ALA A 54 7.10 -3.35 -4.70
CA ALA A 54 7.84 -4.47 -5.30
C ALA A 54 7.61 -4.58 -6.81
N LYS A 55 6.43 -4.17 -7.29
CA LYS A 55 6.14 -4.15 -8.73
C LYS A 55 6.74 -2.94 -9.44
N ILE A 56 6.86 -1.80 -8.76
CA ILE A 56 7.51 -0.59 -9.29
C ILE A 56 9.01 -0.77 -9.40
N SER A 57 9.62 -1.47 -8.44
CA SER A 57 11.04 -1.86 -8.57
C SER A 57 11.28 -2.77 -9.79
N SER A 58 10.23 -3.40 -10.33
CA SER A 58 10.28 -4.31 -11.48
C SER A 58 9.53 -3.77 -12.71
N ASP A 59 9.65 -2.47 -13.03
CA ASP A 59 9.28 -1.87 -14.33
C ASP A 59 7.86 -1.27 -14.52
N LEU A 60 7.20 -0.73 -13.46
CA LEU A 60 5.99 0.11 -13.64
C LEU A 60 6.30 1.62 -13.67
N LYS A 61 5.79 2.31 -14.70
CA LYS A 61 5.82 3.78 -14.76
C LYS A 61 4.93 4.37 -13.65
N LYS A 62 5.43 5.40 -12.94
CA LYS A 62 4.73 6.15 -11.86
C LYS A 62 3.24 6.45 -12.13
N HIS A 63 2.87 6.64 -13.40
CA HIS A 63 1.50 6.95 -13.83
C HIS A 63 0.52 5.78 -13.65
N GLU A 64 0.91 4.56 -13.99
CA GLU A 64 0.06 3.37 -13.84
C GLU A 64 -0.18 3.02 -12.37
N VAL A 65 0.80 3.32 -11.52
CA VAL A 65 0.70 3.14 -10.06
C VAL A 65 -0.39 4.02 -9.46
N GLY A 66 -0.44 5.29 -9.86
CA GLY A 66 -1.47 6.22 -9.39
C GLY A 66 -2.88 5.75 -9.75
N GLN A 67 -3.05 5.19 -10.95
CA GLN A 67 -4.33 4.62 -11.37
C GLN A 67 -4.68 3.33 -10.63
N LEU A 68 -3.73 2.41 -10.46
CA LEU A 68 -3.97 1.18 -9.71
C LEU A 68 -4.39 1.49 -8.26
N PHE A 69 -3.72 2.48 -7.67
CA PHE A 69 -4.02 2.96 -6.32
C PHE A 69 -5.39 3.63 -6.22
N ASP A 70 -5.77 4.48 -7.18
CA ASP A 70 -7.09 5.11 -7.19
C ASP A 70 -8.20 4.07 -7.41
N VAL A 71 -8.00 3.09 -8.30
CA VAL A 71 -8.92 1.97 -8.53
C VAL A 71 -9.06 1.10 -7.29
N SER A 72 -7.96 0.68 -6.66
CA SER A 72 -7.99 -0.11 -5.44
C SER A 72 -8.71 0.65 -4.33
N THR A 73 -8.42 1.94 -4.16
CA THR A 73 -9.07 2.72 -3.11
C THR A 73 -10.56 2.93 -3.39
N ARG A 74 -10.95 3.26 -4.63
CA ARG A 74 -12.35 3.43 -5.01
C ARG A 74 -13.16 2.15 -4.80
N ARG A 75 -12.58 0.97 -5.06
CA ARG A 75 -13.26 -0.31 -4.81
C ARG A 75 -13.46 -0.57 -3.32
N TYR A 76 -12.50 -0.21 -2.46
CA TYR A 76 -12.67 -0.33 -1.01
C TYR A 76 -13.66 0.69 -0.44
N GLN A 77 -13.73 1.89 -1.01
CA GLN A 77 -14.70 2.91 -0.61
C GLN A 77 -16.14 2.58 -1.08
N ARG A 78 -16.30 1.63 -2.00
CA ARG A 78 -17.60 1.16 -2.51
C ARG A 78 -18.12 -0.10 -1.81
N ILE A 79 -17.43 -0.60 -0.79
CA ILE A 79 -18.00 -1.59 0.13
C ILE A 79 -18.77 -0.73 1.15
N PRO A 80 -20.11 -0.65 1.09
CA PRO A 80 -20.84 -0.01 2.18
C PRO A 80 -20.45 -0.76 3.46
N SER A 81 -20.16 0.01 4.49
CA SER A 81 -20.08 -0.48 5.86
C SER A 81 -21.40 -1.16 6.17
N THR A 82 -21.54 -2.45 5.88
CA THR A 82 -22.62 -3.26 6.42
C THR A 82 -22.21 -3.61 7.83
N GLU A 83 -23.06 -3.16 8.75
CA GLU A 83 -23.03 -3.36 10.20
C GLU A 83 -22.76 -4.80 10.62
#